data_AF-A0A7W0Z104-F1
#
_entry.id   AF-A0A7W0Z104-F1
#
_cell.length_a   1.000
_cell.length_b   1.000
_cell.length_c   1.000
_cell.angle_alpha   90.00
_cell.angle_beta   90.00
_cell.angle_gamma   90.00
#
_symmetry.space_group_name_H-M   'P 1'
#
loop_
_entity.id
_entity.type
_entity.pdbx_description
1 polymer ?
#
loop_
_entity_poly.entity_id
_entity_poly.type
_entity_poly.pdbx_seq_one_letter_code
_entity_poly.pdbx_strand_id
1 'polypeptide(L)'
;MDGSVEYPPEVRVDLLRQLAELAMGDEVFRKAALDDLDGTLERYGYALNPEELALVHRFRASLADAGVDLDIVRRYSEQQLNRLLG
;
A
#
# COMPACT_ATOMS: atom_id res chain seq x y z
N MET A 1 -4.08 11.53 22.57
CA MET A 1 -5.08 11.32 21.51
C MET A 1 -4.87 9.91 21.02
N ASP A 2 -5.79 9.01 21.37
CA ASP A 2 -5.76 7.61 20.93
C ASP A 2 -6.15 7.60 19.45
N GLY A 3 -5.15 7.35 18.58
CA GLY A 3 -5.29 7.43 17.12
C GLY A 3 -5.89 6.17 16.51
N SER A 4 -6.85 5.54 17.20
CA SER A 4 -7.59 4.41 16.64
C SER A 4 -8.42 4.95 15.48
N VAL A 5 -7.98 4.67 14.25
CA VAL A 5 -8.74 4.98 13.05
C VAL A 5 -10.03 4.17 13.16
N GLU A 6 -11.14 4.81 13.53
CA GLU A 6 -12.46 4.20 13.48
C GLU A 6 -12.82 4.02 12.00
N TYR A 7 -12.66 2.78 11.52
CA TYR A 7 -13.12 2.41 10.19
C TYR A 7 -14.63 2.21 10.23
N PRO A 8 -15.38 2.69 9.23
CA PRO A 8 -16.80 2.37 9.11
C PRO A 8 -17.00 0.85 9.12
N PRO A 9 -18.12 0.34 9.66
CA PRO A 9 -18.37 -1.10 9.81
C PRO A 9 -18.39 -1.87 8.48
N GLU A 10 -18.40 -1.16 7.35
CA GLU A 10 -18.39 -1.70 5.99
C GLU A 10 -16.98 -1.91 5.43
N VAL A 11 -15.93 -1.45 6.14
CA VAL A 11 -14.54 -1.60 5.71
C VAL A 11 -13.98 -2.93 6.18
N ARG A 12 -13.58 -3.78 5.23
CA ARG A 12 -12.94 -5.07 5.52
C ARG A 12 -11.45 -4.88 5.79
N VAL A 13 -11.11 -4.62 7.05
CA VAL A 13 -9.72 -4.42 7.50
C VAL A 13 -8.80 -5.60 7.12
N ASP A 14 -9.29 -6.84 7.21
CA ASP A 14 -8.51 -8.03 6.80
C ASP A 14 -8.15 -8.01 5.31
N LEU A 15 -9.05 -7.54 4.45
CA LEU A 15 -8.81 -7.41 3.01
C LEU A 15 -7.76 -6.33 2.73
N LEU A 16 -7.87 -5.19 3.41
CA LEU A 16 -6.91 -4.10 3.28
C LEU A 16 -5.51 -4.50 3.77
N ARG A 17 -5.43 -5.32 4.83
CA ARG A 17 -4.15 -5.89 5.29
C ARG A 17 -3.54 -6.80 4.23
N GLN A 18 -4.31 -7.73 3.67
CA GLN A 18 -3.85 -8.61 2.59
C GLN A 18 -3.38 -7.82 1.37
N LEU A 19 -4.09 -6.74 1.03
CA LEU A 19 -3.69 -5.84 -0.04
C LEU A 19 -2.33 -5.20 0.22
N ALA A 20 -2.10 -4.72 1.45
CA ALA A 20 -0.84 -4.12 1.84
C ALA A 20 0.32 -5.14 1.79
N GLU A 21 0.09 -6.37 2.28
CA GLU A 21 1.06 -7.46 2.20
C GLU A 21 1.42 -7.79 0.73
N LEU A 22 0.42 -7.87 -0.14
CA LEU A 22 0.61 -8.08 -1.58
C LEU A 22 1.42 -6.94 -2.21
N ALA A 23 1.10 -5.69 -1.90
CA ALA A 23 1.84 -4.52 -2.40
C ALA A 23 3.30 -4.50 -1.95
N MET A 24 3.60 -5.02 -0.76
CA MET A 24 4.97 -5.13 -0.25
C MET A 24 5.72 -6.30 -0.89
N GLY A 25 5.08 -7.47 -1.00
CA GLY A 25 5.72 -8.71 -1.42
C GLY A 25 5.75 -8.97 -2.92
N ASP A 26 4.82 -8.42 -3.70
CA ASP A 26 4.65 -8.69 -5.12
C ASP A 26 5.04 -7.47 -5.96
N GLU A 27 6.21 -7.56 -6.59
CA GLU A 27 6.73 -6.50 -7.47
C GLU A 27 5.84 -6.27 -8.70
N VAL A 28 5.24 -7.33 -9.25
CA VAL A 28 4.39 -7.24 -10.44
C VAL A 28 3.10 -6.51 -10.09
N PHE A 29 2.47 -6.87 -8.98
CA PHE A 29 1.30 -6.18 -8.46
C PHE A 29 1.62 -4.71 -8.18
N ARG A 30 2.71 -4.43 -7.46
CA ARG A 30 3.09 -3.06 -7.09
C ARG A 30 3.33 -2.18 -8.32
N LYS A 31 4.05 -2.67 -9.34
CA LYS A 31 4.29 -1.90 -10.56
C LYS A 31 3.01 -1.63 -11.35
N ALA A 32 2.14 -2.63 -11.45
CA ALA A 32 0.84 -2.46 -12.11
C ALA A 32 -0.04 -1.44 -11.36
N ALA A 33 -0.09 -1.52 -10.03
CA ALA A 33 -0.86 -0.61 -9.18
C ALA A 33 -0.33 0.83 -9.17
N LEU A 34 0.96 1.04 -9.44
CA LEU A 34 1.54 2.37 -9.63
C LEU A 34 0.99 3.06 -10.89
N ASP A 35 0.82 2.31 -11.97
CA ASP A 35 0.29 2.81 -13.24
C ASP A 35 -1.23 2.96 -13.21
N ASP A 36 -1.93 1.91 -12.79
CA ASP A 36 -3.39 1.83 -12.73
C ASP A 36 -3.83 1.02 -11.50
N LEU A 37 -4.08 1.71 -10.39
CA LEU A 37 -4.47 1.07 -9.12
C LEU A 37 -5.82 0.37 -9.26
N ASP A 38 -6.85 1.08 -9.73
CA ASP A 38 -8.22 0.58 -9.78
C ASP A 38 -8.30 -0.63 -10.72
N GLY A 39 -7.74 -0.54 -11.93
CA GLY A 39 -7.70 -1.67 -12.86
C GLY A 39 -6.83 -2.83 -12.39
N THR A 40 -5.76 -2.57 -11.61
CA THR A 40 -4.96 -3.64 -11.00
C THR A 40 -5.74 -4.38 -9.92
N LEU A 41 -6.47 -3.67 -9.07
CA LEU A 41 -7.33 -4.27 -8.05
C LEU A 41 -8.38 -5.19 -8.67
N GLU A 42 -9.05 -4.74 -9.73
CA GLU A 42 -10.03 -5.55 -10.46
C GLU A 42 -9.39 -6.81 -11.08
N ARG A 43 -8.23 -6.69 -11.72
CA ARG A 43 -7.50 -7.83 -12.33
C ARG A 43 -7.09 -8.89 -11.31
N TYR A 44 -6.75 -8.48 -10.09
CA TYR A 44 -6.38 -9.37 -9.00
C TYR A 44 -7.60 -9.87 -8.20
N GLY A 45 -8.82 -9.47 -8.56
CA GLY A 45 -10.06 -9.91 -7.90
C GLY A 45 -10.39 -9.17 -6.60
N TYR A 46 -9.74 -8.04 -6.34
CA TYR A 46 -10.04 -7.17 -5.20
C TYR A 46 -11.21 -6.25 -5.52
N ALA A 47 -12.44 -6.75 -5.30
CA ALA A 47 -13.65 -5.94 -5.37
C ALA A 47 -13.80 -5.09 -4.10
N LEU A 48 -13.14 -3.93 -4.06
CA LEU A 48 -13.26 -2.97 -2.96
C LEU A 48 -14.57 -2.17 -3.09
N ASN A 49 -15.21 -1.88 -1.96
CA ASN A 49 -16.31 -0.92 -1.92
C ASN A 49 -15.76 0.53 -2.01
N PRO A 50 -16.63 1.54 -2.23
CA PRO A 50 -16.16 2.92 -2.39
C PRO A 50 -15.38 3.48 -1.19
N GLU A 51 -15.70 3.07 0.03
CA GLU A 51 -15.02 3.51 1.25
C GLU A 51 -13.62 2.89 1.37
N GLU A 52 -13.50 1.60 1.10
CA GLU A 52 -12.24 0.87 1.04
C GLU A 52 -11.33 1.46 -0.05
N LEU A 53 -11.88 1.73 -1.24
CA LEU A 53 -11.14 2.32 -2.34
C LEU A 53 -10.63 3.72 -1.97
N ALA A 54 -11.47 4.54 -1.33
CA ALA A 54 -11.07 5.85 -0.83
C ALA A 54 -9.93 5.78 0.19
N LEU A 55 -9.93 4.76 1.08
CA LEU A 55 -8.85 4.53 2.03
C LEU A 55 -7.54 4.14 1.32
N VAL A 56 -7.59 3.26 0.32
CA VAL A 56 -6.41 2.86 -0.46
C VAL A 56 -5.83 4.05 -1.21
N HIS A 57 -6.67 4.87 -1.85
CA HIS A 57 -6.23 6.11 -2.51
C HIS A 57 -5.62 7.10 -1.53
N ARG A 58 -6.23 7.31 -0.36
CA ARG A 58 -5.69 8.18 0.68
C ARG A 58 -4.33 7.68 1.20
N PHE A 59 -4.18 6.37 1.39
CA PHE A 59 -2.93 5.77 1.81
C PHE A 59 -1.83 5.99 0.77
N ARG A 60 -2.14 5.74 -0.52
CA ARG A 60 -1.24 6.02 -1.64
C ARG A 60 -0.81 7.49 -1.69
N ALA A 61 -1.77 8.41 -1.55
CA ALA A 61 -1.47 9.85 -1.53
C ALA A 61 -0.57 10.22 -0.34
N SER A 62 -0.80 9.63 0.83
CA SER A 62 0.01 9.87 2.03
C SER A 62 1.46 9.36 1.87
N LEU A 63 1.65 8.22 1.20
CA LEU A 63 2.99 7.71 0.89
C LEU A 63 3.74 8.60 -0.11
N ALA A 64 3.04 9.07 -1.15
CA ALA A 64 3.60 9.99 -2.13
C ALA A 64 4.00 11.34 -1.49
N ASP A 65 3.15 11.88 -0.60
CA ASP A 65 3.41 13.12 0.13
C ASP A 65 4.61 12.98 1.09
N ALA A 66 4.77 11.82 1.72
CA ALA A 66 5.92 11.49 2.57
C ALA A 66 7.23 11.24 1.78
N GLY A 67 7.21 11.34 0.43
CA GLY A 67 8.35 11.00 -0.42
C GLY A 67 8.73 9.51 -0.38
N VAL A 68 7.82 8.66 0.12
CA VAL A 68 7.95 7.21 0.08
C VAL A 68 7.43 6.76 -1.28
N ASP A 69 8.30 6.84 -2.28
CA ASP A 69 8.08 6.09 -3.51
C ASP A 69 7.97 4.61 -3.12
N LEU A 70 6.90 3.93 -3.52
CA LEU A 70 6.79 2.48 -3.31
C LEU A 70 7.93 1.70 -4.03
N ASP A 71 8.68 2.38 -4.91
CA ASP A 71 9.93 1.90 -5.52
C ASP A 71 11.16 2.04 -4.58
N ILE A 72 11.14 2.97 -3.62
CA ILE A 72 12.25 3.28 -2.69
C ILE A 72 12.54 2.16 -1.69
N VAL A 73 11.57 1.27 -1.39
CA VAL A 73 11.82 0.07 -0.56
C VAL A 73 12.90 -0.82 -1.18
N ARG A 74 13.12 -0.72 -2.50
CA ARG A 74 14.17 -1.48 -3.20
C ARG A 74 15.54 -0.80 -3.18
N ARG A 75 15.64 0.53 -3.12
CA ARG A 75 16.94 1.23 -3.16
C ARG A 75 17.68 1.26 -1.82
N TYR A 76 17.00 1.04 -0.70
CA TYR A 76 17.62 1.09 0.63
C TYR A 76 17.97 -0.28 1.23
N SER A 77 17.57 -1.39 0.61
CA SER A 77 17.60 -2.71 1.25
C SER A 77 18.92 -3.49 1.13
N GLU A 78 19.94 -2.99 0.42
CA GLU A 78 21.22 -3.72 0.34
C GLU A 78 22.45 -2.90 0.78
N GLN A 79 22.51 -1.60 0.49
CA GLN A 79 23.74 -0.82 0.78
C GLN A 79 23.68 0.04 2.05
N GLN A 80 22.49 0.31 2.61
CA GLN A 80 22.37 1.22 3.75
C GLN A 80 22.26 0.53 5.12
N LEU A 81 21.78 -0.72 5.16
CA LEU A 81 21.76 -1.54 6.38
C LEU A 81 23.18 -1.85 6.90
N ASN A 82 24.17 -2.01 6.00
CA ASN A 82 25.57 -2.26 6.38
C ASN A 82 26.32 -1.00 6.89
N ARG A 83 25.76 0.20 6.70
CA ARG A 83 26.32 1.46 7.23
C ARG A 83 25.77 1.87 8.59
N LEU A 84 24.62 1.32 8.98
CA LEU A 84 23.98 1.60 10.27
C LEU A 84 24.38 0.58 11.36
N LEU A 85 24.92 -0.57 10.96
CA LEU A 85 25.35 -1.66 11.84
C LEU A 85 26.86 -1.96 11.75
N GLY A 86 27.61 -1.10 11.04
CA GLY A 86 29.07 -1.16 10.92
C GLY A 86 29.74 0.05 11.57
#